data_AF-A0A7C7VG97-F1
#
_entry.id   AF-A0A7C7VG97-F1
#
_cell.length_a   1.000
_cell.length_b   1.000
_cell.length_c   1.000
_cell.angle_alpha   90.00
_cell.angle_beta   90.00
_cell.angle_gamma   90.00
#
_symmetry.space_group_name_H-M   'P 1'
#
loop_
_entity.id
_entity.type
_entity.pdbx_description
1 polymer ?
#
loop_
_entity_poly.entity_id
_entity_poly.type
_entity_poly.pdbx_seq_one_letter_code
_entity_poly.pdbx_strand_id
1 'polypeptide(L)'
;MDPHTTAREGRSCADCHQDSRAVGLGQGSLVLGPGGWDFVSSLAPSNEKLGIDHPLDAFVDIKGRPLVHVSRKGLRPFNRGELVRILNVGICLPCHKDFKDPVMKNWDPECGQSPCRHCPVEIR
;
A
#
# COMPACT_ATOMS: atom_id res chain seq x y z
N MET A 1 16.54 -9.25 9.76
CA MET A 1 15.17 -9.53 9.26
C MET A 1 14.85 -10.93 9.73
N ASP A 2 14.01 -11.07 10.76
CA ASP A 2 13.59 -12.40 11.22
C ASP A 2 12.67 -13.06 10.19
N PRO A 3 12.77 -14.39 10.00
CA PRO A 3 11.87 -15.12 9.13
C PRO A 3 10.41 -14.88 9.53
N HIS A 4 9.55 -14.63 8.54
CA HIS A 4 8.12 -14.33 8.71
C HIS A 4 7.27 -15.36 9.47
N THR A 5 7.85 -16.53 9.80
CA THR A 5 7.17 -17.66 10.46
C THR A 5 7.82 -18.07 11.79
N THR A 6 8.97 -17.50 12.15
CA THR A 6 9.68 -17.80 13.41
C THR A 6 9.77 -16.59 14.33
N ALA A 7 9.26 -15.44 13.91
CA ALA A 7 9.21 -14.25 14.74
C ALA A 7 8.25 -14.45 15.93
N ARG A 8 8.67 -13.97 17.11
CA ARG A 8 7.87 -14.01 18.35
C ARG A 8 6.59 -13.19 18.23
N GLU A 9 6.64 -12.13 17.44
CA GLU A 9 5.56 -11.17 17.27
C GLU A 9 5.33 -10.92 15.77
N GLY A 10 4.08 -10.60 15.42
CA GLY A 10 3.75 -10.19 14.07
C GLY A 10 4.34 -8.82 13.73
N ARG A 11 4.40 -8.50 12.43
CA ARG A 11 4.75 -7.15 11.98
C ARG A 11 3.72 -6.13 12.48
N SER A 12 4.17 -4.89 12.68
CA SER A 12 3.29 -3.79 13.04
C SER A 12 2.35 -3.44 11.87
N CYS A 13 1.26 -2.73 12.16
CA CYS A 13 0.36 -2.23 11.12
C CYS A 13 1.12 -1.33 10.12
N ALA A 14 2.05 -0.51 10.61
CA ALA A 14 2.82 0.42 9.78
C ALA A 14 3.72 -0.30 8.78
N ASP A 15 4.27 -1.47 9.15
CA ASP A 15 5.15 -2.26 8.28
C ASP A 15 4.45 -2.79 7.02
N CYS A 16 3.12 -2.78 6.98
CA CYS A 16 2.32 -3.18 5.82
C CYS A 16 1.57 -2.00 5.19
N HIS A 17 1.06 -1.07 6.00
CA HIS A 17 0.20 0.03 5.52
C HIS A 17 0.94 1.33 5.18
N GLN A 18 2.21 1.46 5.59
CA GLN A 18 3.05 2.64 5.33
C GLN A 18 4.36 2.29 4.62
N ASP A 19 4.54 1.05 4.17
CA ASP A 19 5.74 0.61 3.48
C ASP A 19 5.44 0.27 2.01
N SER A 20 6.14 0.96 1.10
CA SER A 20 5.94 0.80 -0.35
C SER A 20 6.37 -0.58 -0.87
N ARG A 21 7.34 -1.23 -0.21
CA ARG A 21 7.80 -2.58 -0.58
C ARG A 21 6.77 -3.62 -0.17
N ALA A 22 6.16 -3.47 0.99
CA ALA A 22 5.12 -4.38 1.48
C ALA A 22 3.88 -4.42 0.55
N VAL A 23 3.53 -3.29 -0.07
CA VAL A 23 2.44 -3.22 -1.06
C VAL A 23 2.88 -3.51 -2.50
N GLY A 24 4.16 -3.84 -2.72
CA GLY A 24 4.68 -4.29 -4.01
C GLY A 24 5.08 -3.17 -4.98
N LEU A 25 5.16 -1.92 -4.55
CA LEU A 25 5.64 -0.80 -5.37
C LEU A 25 7.17 -0.76 -5.51
N GLY A 26 7.88 -1.51 -4.66
CA GLY A 26 9.33 -1.47 -4.56
C GLY A 26 9.82 -0.39 -3.59
N GLN A 27 11.13 -0.20 -3.55
CA GLN A 27 11.77 0.75 -2.64
C GLN A 27 11.64 2.18 -3.18
N GLY A 28 11.01 3.06 -2.41
CA GLY A 28 10.83 4.44 -2.81
C GLY A 28 10.08 5.27 -1.77
N SER A 29 9.55 6.41 -2.22
CA SER A 29 8.78 7.32 -1.39
C SER A 29 7.34 7.40 -1.87
N LEU A 30 6.40 7.31 -0.92
CA LEU A 30 4.98 7.54 -1.13
C LEU A 30 4.63 8.96 -0.72
N VAL A 31 3.88 9.65 -1.59
CA VAL A 31 3.41 11.02 -1.34
C VAL A 31 1.92 11.07 -1.58
N LEU A 32 1.17 11.60 -0.62
CA LEU A 32 -0.25 11.92 -0.82
C LEU A 32 -0.37 13.37 -1.28
N GLY A 33 -0.74 13.56 -2.55
CA GLY A 33 -1.00 14.87 -3.13
C GLY A 33 -2.49 15.11 -3.43
N PRO A 34 -2.85 16.24 -4.05
CA PRO A 34 -4.24 16.54 -4.45
C PRO A 34 -4.84 15.52 -5.41
N GLY A 35 -4.01 14.82 -6.20
CA GLY A 35 -4.42 13.77 -7.13
C GLY A 35 -4.52 12.37 -6.51
N GLY A 36 -4.26 12.23 -5.21
CA GLY A 36 -4.15 10.95 -4.50
C GLY A 36 -2.70 10.54 -4.28
N TRP A 37 -2.49 9.23 -4.14
CA TRP A 37 -1.16 8.66 -3.89
C TRP A 37 -0.29 8.69 -5.14
N ASP A 38 0.92 9.23 -4.98
CA ASP A 38 2.02 9.17 -5.92
C ASP A 38 3.17 8.36 -5.32
N PHE A 39 3.98 7.76 -6.19
CA PHE A 39 5.14 6.96 -5.81
C PHE A 39 6.35 7.34 -6.65
N VAL A 40 7.49 7.52 -5.99
CA VAL A 40 8.78 7.74 -6.64
C VAL A 40 9.74 6.64 -6.19
N SER A 41 10.16 5.81 -7.14
CA SER A 41 11.16 4.77 -6.90
C SER A 41 12.51 5.40 -6.54
N SER A 42 13.19 4.78 -5.57
CA SER A 42 14.59 5.08 -5.24
C SER A 42 15.58 4.29 -6.11
N LEU A 43 15.09 3.30 -6.85
CA LEU A 43 15.87 2.51 -7.79
C LEU A 43 15.58 2.96 -9.22
N ALA A 44 16.61 2.99 -10.04
CA ALA A 44 16.47 3.25 -11.48
C ALA A 44 15.67 2.11 -12.15
N PRO A 45 14.97 2.40 -13.26
CA PRO A 45 14.51 1.38 -14.17
C PRO A 45 15.65 0.43 -14.53
N SER A 46 15.29 -0.83 -14.74
CA SER A 46 16.24 -1.85 -15.19
C SER A 46 16.78 -1.53 -16.57
N ASN A 47 17.77 -2.29 -17.00
CA ASN A 47 18.42 -2.09 -18.29
C ASN A 47 17.39 -2.11 -19.44
N GLU A 48 17.21 -0.98 -20.12
CA GLU A 48 16.31 -0.83 -21.27
C GLU A 48 16.62 -1.84 -22.39
N LYS A 49 17.89 -2.28 -22.51
CA LYS A 49 18.29 -3.34 -23.44
C LYS A 49 17.68 -4.71 -23.13
N LEU A 50 17.20 -4.91 -21.90
CA LEU A 50 16.44 -6.10 -21.49
C LEU A 50 14.93 -5.92 -21.67
N GLY A 51 14.47 -4.75 -22.14
CA GLY A 51 13.05 -4.42 -22.30
C GLY A 51 12.30 -4.24 -20.99
N ILE A 52 13.00 -3.95 -19.89
CA ILE A 52 12.41 -3.77 -18.56
C ILE A 52 12.51 -2.28 -18.21
N ASP A 53 11.38 -1.60 -18.20
CA ASP A 53 11.23 -0.15 -18.00
C ASP A 53 10.87 0.25 -16.55
N HIS A 54 10.95 -0.70 -15.62
CA HIS A 54 10.61 -0.52 -14.22
C HIS A 54 11.70 -1.07 -13.29
N PRO A 55 11.68 -0.68 -12.00
CA PRO A 55 12.58 -1.24 -10.99
C PRO A 55 12.36 -2.74 -10.77
N LEU A 56 13.44 -3.52 -10.59
CA LEU A 56 13.36 -4.98 -10.42
C LEU A 56 12.66 -5.45 -9.14
N ASP A 57 12.53 -4.56 -8.16
CA ASP A 57 11.85 -4.85 -6.89
C ASP A 57 10.37 -4.45 -6.89
N ALA A 58 9.88 -3.88 -8.00
CA ALA A 58 8.48 -3.48 -8.16
C ALA A 58 7.66 -4.61 -8.80
N PHE A 59 6.60 -5.01 -8.11
CA PHE A 59 5.61 -5.99 -8.60
C PHE A 59 4.44 -5.31 -9.31
N VAL A 60 4.13 -4.08 -8.92
CA VAL A 60 3.03 -3.26 -9.43
C VAL A 60 3.43 -1.79 -9.44
N ASP A 61 2.82 -0.99 -10.31
CA ASP A 61 2.93 0.46 -10.21
C ASP A 61 1.80 1.08 -9.36
N ILE A 62 1.90 2.38 -9.06
CA ILE A 62 0.89 3.10 -8.27
C ILE A 62 -0.49 3.17 -8.94
N LYS A 63 -0.56 2.90 -10.25
CA LYS A 63 -1.81 2.80 -11.01
C LYS A 63 -2.41 1.39 -10.95
N GLY A 64 -1.79 0.45 -10.22
CA GLY A 64 -2.25 -0.93 -10.08
C GLY A 64 -1.97 -1.81 -11.30
N ARG A 65 -1.06 -1.38 -12.21
CA ARG A 65 -0.66 -2.19 -13.36
C ARG A 65 0.40 -3.21 -12.91
N PRO A 66 0.18 -4.52 -13.12
CA PRO A 66 1.18 -5.53 -12.82
C PRO A 66 2.44 -5.32 -13.67
N LEU A 67 3.60 -5.40 -13.03
CA LEU A 67 4.91 -5.27 -13.70
C LEU A 67 5.60 -6.62 -13.89
N VAL A 68 5.22 -7.62 -13.10
CA VAL A 68 5.79 -8.97 -13.14
C VAL A 68 4.72 -10.04 -13.31
N HIS A 69 5.13 -11.18 -13.87
CA HIS A 69 4.33 -12.40 -13.88
C HIS A 69 4.66 -13.26 -12.67
N VAL A 70 3.64 -13.94 -12.15
CA VAL A 70 3.76 -14.85 -11.00
C VAL A 70 3.51 -16.28 -11.45
N SER A 71 4.23 -17.22 -10.87
CA SER A 71 4.22 -18.63 -11.30
C SER A 71 2.94 -19.39 -10.92
N ARG A 72 2.20 -18.91 -9.91
CA ARG A 72 0.98 -19.57 -9.40
C ARG A 72 -0.27 -18.93 -10.00
N LYS A 73 -1.13 -19.78 -10.58
CA LYS A 73 -2.43 -19.36 -11.12
C LYS A 73 -3.26 -18.64 -10.04
N GLY A 74 -3.80 -17.47 -10.39
CA GLY A 74 -4.66 -16.67 -9.53
C GLY A 74 -3.91 -15.72 -8.58
N LEU A 75 -2.57 -15.82 -8.47
CA LEU A 75 -1.80 -14.77 -7.82
C LEU A 75 -1.75 -13.54 -8.73
N ARG A 76 -1.86 -12.36 -8.13
CA ARG A 76 -1.68 -11.07 -8.78
C ARG A 76 -1.20 -10.04 -7.77
N PRO A 77 -0.53 -8.97 -8.22
CA PRO A 77 -0.35 -7.78 -7.39
C PRO A 77 -1.67 -7.10 -7.05
N PHE A 78 -1.62 -6.15 -6.11
CA PHE A 78 -2.76 -5.32 -5.76
C PHE A 78 -3.20 -4.45 -6.94
N ASN A 79 -4.51 -4.25 -7.09
CA ASN A 79 -5.03 -3.26 -8.04
C ASN A 79 -5.02 -1.85 -7.41
N ARG A 80 -5.32 -0.82 -8.21
CA ARG A 80 -5.31 0.58 -7.74
C ARG A 80 -6.21 0.83 -6.54
N GLY A 81 -7.42 0.29 -6.54
CA GLY A 81 -8.37 0.48 -5.44
C GLY A 81 -7.91 -0.18 -4.15
N GLU A 82 -7.27 -1.33 -4.24
CA GLU A 82 -6.65 -2.03 -3.10
C GLU A 82 -5.46 -1.24 -2.55
N LEU A 83 -4.55 -0.78 -3.42
CA LEU A 83 -3.41 0.05 -3.02
C LEU A 83 -3.88 1.29 -2.25
N VAL A 84 -4.83 2.05 -2.81
CA VAL A 84 -5.37 3.26 -2.17
C VAL A 84 -5.98 2.94 -0.80
N ARG A 85 -6.77 1.87 -0.69
CA ARG A 85 -7.38 1.46 0.58
C ARG A 85 -6.34 1.09 1.63
N ILE A 86 -5.34 0.29 1.26
CA ILE A 86 -4.27 -0.12 2.18
C ILE A 86 -3.48 1.10 2.67
N LEU A 87 -3.06 1.98 1.76
CA LEU A 87 -2.26 3.16 2.08
C LEU A 87 -3.04 4.22 2.88
N ASN A 88 -4.35 4.34 2.65
CA ASN A 88 -5.20 5.27 3.41
C ASN A 88 -5.26 4.91 4.89
N VAL A 89 -5.28 3.62 5.26
CA VAL A 89 -5.16 3.19 6.66
C VAL A 89 -3.84 3.68 7.26
N GLY A 90 -2.76 3.67 6.47
CA GLY A 90 -1.45 4.16 6.87
C GLY A 90 -1.46 5.61 7.36
N ILE A 91 -2.36 6.46 6.89
CA ILE A 91 -2.47 7.86 7.35
C ILE A 91 -2.91 7.94 8.82
N CYS A 92 -3.69 6.98 9.30
CA CYS A 92 -4.24 6.96 10.64
C CYS A 92 -3.27 6.42 11.71
N LEU A 93 -2.32 5.56 11.30
CA LEU A 93 -1.44 4.82 12.21
C LEU A 93 -0.48 5.66 13.08
N PRO A 94 -0.07 6.89 12.71
CA PRO A 94 0.67 7.75 13.62
C PRO A 94 -0.10 8.08 14.91
N CYS A 95 -1.43 8.16 14.83
CA CYS A 95 -2.32 8.47 15.95
C CYS A 95 -3.01 7.23 16.53
N HIS A 96 -3.37 6.25 15.68
CA HIS A 96 -4.17 5.09 16.04
C HIS A 96 -3.37 3.79 15.86
N LYS A 97 -2.58 3.45 16.89
CA LYS A 97 -1.60 2.34 16.83
C LYS A 97 -2.13 0.99 17.29
N ASP A 98 -3.23 0.98 18.05
CA ASP A 98 -3.84 -0.24 18.57
C ASP A 98 -5.04 -0.63 17.70
N PHE A 99 -5.14 -1.93 17.38
CA PHE A 99 -6.26 -2.48 16.63
C PHE A 99 -7.61 -2.30 17.34
N LYS A 100 -7.61 -2.15 18.67
CA LYS A 100 -8.81 -1.92 19.49
C LYS A 100 -9.35 -0.50 19.40
N ASP A 101 -8.62 0.42 18.76
CA ASP A 101 -9.04 1.81 18.63
C ASP A 101 -10.43 1.90 17.96
N PRO A 102 -11.38 2.69 18.50
CA PRO A 102 -12.71 2.84 17.92
C PRO A 102 -12.72 3.22 16.44
N VAL A 103 -11.71 3.95 15.95
CA VAL A 103 -11.60 4.32 14.53
C VAL A 103 -11.50 3.11 13.61
N MET A 104 -10.98 1.98 14.11
CA MET A 104 -10.76 0.76 13.34
C MET A 104 -12.01 -0.12 13.22
N LYS A 105 -13.06 0.12 14.04
CA LYS A 105 -14.23 -0.77 14.12
C LYS A 105 -15.21 -0.61 12.96
N ASN A 106 -15.37 0.61 12.47
CA ASN A 106 -16.36 0.98 11.45
C ASN A 106 -15.71 1.65 10.24
N TRP A 107 -14.50 1.19 9.88
CA TRP A 107 -13.77 1.74 8.76
C TRP A 107 -14.45 1.36 7.44
N ASP A 108 -14.86 2.36 6.67
CA ASP A 108 -15.43 2.18 5.34
C ASP A 108 -14.36 2.46 4.26
N PRO A 109 -13.91 1.44 3.50
CA PRO A 109 -12.96 1.61 2.40
C PRO A 109 -13.46 2.50 1.26
N GLU A 110 -14.76 2.80 1.19
CA GLU A 110 -15.39 3.61 0.15
C GLU A 110 -15.56 5.08 0.55
N CYS A 111 -15.47 5.42 1.85
CA CYS A 111 -15.48 6.80 2.36
C CYS A 111 -14.08 7.43 2.14
N GLY A 112 -13.74 7.62 0.86
CA GLY A 112 -12.37 7.78 0.37
C GLY A 112 -11.69 9.14 0.52
N GLN A 113 -12.19 10.11 1.28
CA GLN A 113 -11.54 11.43 1.39
C GLN A 113 -11.79 12.13 2.74
N SER A 114 -10.98 11.85 3.75
CA SER A 114 -10.70 12.80 4.84
C SER A 114 -9.66 12.21 5.80
N PRO A 115 -8.58 12.93 6.15
CA PRO A 115 -7.60 12.49 7.14
C PRO A 115 -8.10 12.68 8.58
N CYS A 116 -9.39 12.43 8.82
CA CYS A 116 -10.17 12.68 10.04
C CYS A 116 -10.91 14.04 10.05
N ARG A 117 -12.22 13.95 9.83
CA ARG A 117 -13.30 14.27 10.79
C ARG A 117 -14.62 13.85 10.14
N HIS A 118 -15.34 12.90 10.75
CA HIS A 118 -16.74 12.58 10.44
C HIS A 118 -17.00 12.08 9.00
N CYS A 119 -17.21 10.77 8.80
CA CYS A 119 -18.04 10.31 7.69
C CYS A 119 -19.49 10.52 8.19
N PRO A 120 -20.24 11.57 7.75
CA PRO A 120 -21.61 11.72 8.18
C PRO A 120 -22.40 10.62 7.47
N VAL A 121 -22.97 9.73 8.25
CA VAL A 121 -23.97 8.78 7.80
C VAL A 121 -25.21 9.59 7.41
N GLU A 122 -25.30 10.03 6.16
CA GLU A 122 -26.60 10.26 5.53
C GLU A 122 -26.63 9.55 4.18
N ILE A 123 -27.07 8.30 4.27
CA ILE A 123 -27.64 7.54 3.18
C ILE A 123 -28.83 8.35 2.64
N ARG A 124 -28.72 8.85 1.40
CA ARG A 124 -29.85 9.10 0.51
C ARG A 124 -29.50 8.68 -0.90
#